data_AF-G4MZD4-F1
#
_entry.id   AF-G4MZD4-F1
#
_cell.length_a   1.000
_cell.length_b   1.000
_cell.length_c   1.000
_cell.angle_alpha   90.00
_cell.angle_beta   90.00
_cell.angle_gamma   90.00
#
_symmetry.space_group_name_H-M   'P 1'
#
loop_
_entity.id
_entity.type
_entity.pdbx_description
1 polymer ?
#
loop_
_entity_poly.entity_id
_entity_poly.type
_entity_poly.pdbx_seq_one_letter_code
_entity_poly.pdbx_strand_id
1 'polypeptide(L)'
;MSSSLTSPGLTQALYAGNALWFTSAFIHFGFRQKFMMRKISRRKGSAEASIRLTAEGDAWHHDIMAYLGAMNSSLALLAILRIYALARPSRALGGKDGDVAQDVTALIVLGLANFSQAFLNFTLSRRSDRWIMGKGLDRITVLDAVFTVLDWAAAIGRLVA
;
A
#
# COMPACT_ATOMS: atom_id res chain seq x y z
N MET A 1 5.87 28.16 -4.00
CA MET A 1 5.55 26.94 -4.80
C MET A 1 4.71 25.92 -4.02
N SER A 2 4.16 26.25 -2.84
CA SER A 2 3.57 25.27 -1.91
C SER A 2 2.07 24.93 -2.14
N SER A 3 1.37 25.47 -3.13
CA SER A 3 -0.11 25.36 -3.16
C SER A 3 -0.66 24.02 -3.67
N SER A 4 0.09 23.28 -4.51
CA SER A 4 -0.43 22.02 -5.07
C SER A 4 -0.29 20.85 -4.11
N LEU A 5 0.84 20.77 -3.39
CA LEU A 5 1.16 19.67 -2.46
C LEU A 5 0.33 19.69 -1.17
N THR A 6 -0.18 20.85 -0.78
CA THR A 6 -1.05 21.02 0.40
C THR A 6 -2.52 21.16 0.01
N SER A 7 -2.86 21.00 -1.28
CA SER A 7 -4.23 21.19 -1.72
C SER A 7 -5.18 20.14 -1.10
N PRO A 8 -6.40 20.55 -0.68
CA PRO A 8 -7.38 19.62 -0.15
C PRO A 8 -7.72 18.49 -1.13
N GLY A 9 -7.80 18.80 -2.43
CA GLY A 9 -8.08 17.82 -3.48
C GLY A 9 -7.00 16.75 -3.61
N LEU A 10 -5.72 17.12 -3.53
CA LEU A 10 -4.63 16.14 -3.51
C LEU A 10 -4.73 15.23 -2.28
N THR A 11 -4.97 15.80 -1.11
CA THR A 11 -5.07 15.03 0.14
C THR A 11 -6.19 14.00 0.07
N GLN A 12 -7.36 14.39 -0.45
CA GLN A 12 -8.48 13.47 -0.68
C GLN A 12 -8.10 12.36 -1.67
N ALA A 13 -7.41 12.71 -2.76
CA ALA A 13 -6.96 11.75 -3.76
C ALA A 13 -5.96 10.74 -3.18
N LEU A 14 -5.03 11.18 -2.32
CA LEU A 14 -4.06 10.29 -1.66
C LEU A 14 -4.75 9.32 -0.70
N TYR A 15 -5.69 9.80 0.12
CA TYR A 15 -6.43 8.89 0.98
C TYR A 15 -7.33 7.94 0.19
N ALA A 16 -8.00 8.40 -0.86
CA ALA A 16 -8.78 7.53 -1.75
C ALA A 16 -7.92 6.47 -2.42
N GLY A 17 -6.75 6.85 -2.93
CA GLY A 17 -5.78 5.94 -3.53
C GLY A 17 -5.29 4.89 -2.55
N ASN A 18 -4.85 5.32 -1.35
CA ASN A 18 -4.42 4.41 -0.29
C ASN A 18 -5.56 3.49 0.19
N ALA A 19 -6.78 4.01 0.35
CA ALA A 19 -7.95 3.21 0.72
C ALA A 19 -8.22 2.12 -0.32
N LEU A 20 -8.20 2.46 -1.61
CA LEU A 20 -8.38 1.49 -2.69
C LEU A 20 -7.25 0.47 -2.72
N TRP A 21 -6.00 0.93 -2.56
CA TRP A 21 -4.83 0.05 -2.58
C TRP A 21 -4.84 -0.95 -1.43
N PHE A 22 -4.90 -0.47 -0.19
CA PHE A 22 -4.85 -1.33 0.99
C PHE A 22 -6.10 -2.21 1.13
N THR A 23 -7.28 -1.73 0.72
CA THR A 23 -8.48 -2.60 0.67
C THR A 23 -8.32 -3.68 -0.39
N SER A 24 -7.79 -3.34 -1.56
CA SER A 24 -7.51 -4.32 -2.60
C SER A 24 -6.50 -5.36 -2.11
N ALA A 25 -5.41 -4.94 -1.47
CA ALA A 25 -4.42 -5.84 -0.88
C ALA A 25 -5.05 -6.75 0.19
N PHE A 26 -5.85 -6.19 1.11
CA PHE A 26 -6.57 -6.96 2.12
C PHE A 26 -7.46 -8.05 1.50
N ILE A 27 -8.31 -7.69 0.53
CA ILE A 27 -9.23 -8.65 -0.09
C ILE A 27 -8.47 -9.69 -0.91
N HIS A 28 -7.54 -9.26 -1.75
CA HIS A 28 -6.90 -10.13 -2.72
C HIS A 28 -5.83 -11.02 -2.08
N PHE A 29 -5.06 -10.50 -1.13
CA PHE A 29 -4.08 -11.31 -0.40
C PHE A 29 -4.72 -12.10 0.74
N GLY A 30 -5.75 -11.55 1.40
CA GLY A 30 -6.44 -12.19 2.51
C GLY A 30 -7.37 -13.34 2.10
N PHE A 31 -7.98 -13.28 0.90
CA PHE A 31 -9.04 -14.24 0.52
C PHE A 31 -8.91 -14.80 -0.90
N ARG A 32 -7.96 -14.32 -1.72
CA ARG A 32 -7.80 -14.75 -3.12
C ARG A 32 -6.36 -15.15 -3.45
N GLN A 33 -5.68 -15.79 -2.49
CA GLN A 33 -4.25 -16.14 -2.54
C GLN A 33 -3.88 -16.88 -3.83
N LYS A 34 -4.55 -18.00 -4.13
CA LYS A 34 -4.30 -18.80 -5.34
C LYS A 34 -4.40 -17.97 -6.62
N PHE A 35 -5.47 -17.17 -6.73
CA PHE A 35 -5.70 -16.32 -7.89
C PHE A 35 -4.59 -15.29 -8.03
N MET A 36 -4.22 -14.63 -6.95
CA MET A 36 -3.18 -13.60 -6.99
C MET A 36 -1.80 -14.20 -7.27
N MET A 37 -1.43 -15.31 -6.64
CA MET A 37 -0.18 -16.01 -6.96
C MET A 37 -0.08 -16.35 -8.44
N ARG A 38 -1.16 -16.84 -9.06
CA ARG A 38 -1.17 -17.10 -10.51
C ARG A 38 -1.07 -15.82 -11.34
N LYS A 39 -1.69 -14.73 -10.89
CA LYS A 39 -1.83 -13.49 -11.67
C LYS A 39 -0.60 -12.59 -11.62
N ILE A 40 0.00 -12.43 -10.45
CA ILE A 40 1.05 -11.43 -10.21
C ILE A 40 2.39 -12.04 -9.83
N SER A 41 2.46 -13.31 -9.40
CA SER A 41 3.74 -13.94 -9.14
C SER A 41 4.46 -14.30 -10.46
N ARG A 42 5.79 -14.27 -10.45
CA ARG A 42 6.59 -14.78 -11.59
C ARG A 42 6.89 -16.27 -11.51
N ARG A 43 6.25 -17.02 -10.59
CA ARG A 43 6.61 -18.43 -10.31
C ARG A 43 6.44 -19.31 -11.54
N LYS A 44 5.38 -19.07 -12.32
CA LYS A 44 5.11 -19.75 -13.60
C LYS A 44 6.27 -19.66 -14.59
N GLY A 45 7.07 -18.59 -14.53
CA GLY A 45 8.21 -18.34 -15.42
C GLY A 45 9.57 -18.54 -14.75
N SER A 46 9.64 -19.05 -13.52
CA SER A 46 10.92 -19.25 -12.83
C SER A 46 11.80 -20.26 -13.57
N ALA A 47 13.11 -20.07 -13.53
CA ALA A 47 14.08 -21.02 -14.10
C ALA A 47 14.05 -22.35 -13.33
N GLU A 48 13.83 -22.31 -12.02
CA GLU A 48 13.78 -23.49 -11.15
C GLU A 48 12.47 -24.27 -11.36
N ALA A 49 12.60 -25.56 -11.70
CA ALA A 49 11.45 -26.42 -11.99
C ALA A 49 10.52 -26.60 -10.78
N SER A 50 11.07 -26.73 -9.57
CA SER A 50 10.30 -26.88 -8.32
C SER A 50 9.40 -25.67 -8.04
N ILE A 51 9.88 -24.46 -8.30
CA ILE A 51 9.10 -23.21 -8.15
C ILE A 51 8.04 -23.12 -9.25
N ARG A 52 8.39 -23.47 -10.48
CA ARG A 52 7.48 -23.42 -11.64
C ARG A 52 6.30 -24.39 -11.53
N LEU A 53 6.53 -25.58 -10.97
CA LEU A 53 5.48 -26.58 -10.70
C LEU A 53 4.45 -26.10 -9.67
N THR A 54 4.80 -25.12 -8.84
CA THR A 54 3.94 -24.53 -7.82
C THR A 54 3.59 -23.08 -8.19
N ALA A 55 3.14 -22.86 -9.42
CA ALA A 55 2.84 -21.52 -9.95
C ALA A 55 1.77 -20.75 -9.14
N GLU A 56 0.86 -21.46 -8.46
CA GLU A 56 -0.16 -20.86 -7.59
C GLU A 56 0.27 -20.70 -6.13
N GLY A 57 1.52 -21.05 -5.80
CA GLY A 57 1.99 -21.16 -4.41
C GLY A 57 1.52 -22.45 -3.73
N ASP A 58 2.22 -22.82 -2.67
CA ASP A 58 1.80 -23.88 -1.74
C ASP A 58 1.06 -23.26 -0.53
N ALA A 59 0.67 -24.10 0.44
CA ALA A 59 -0.03 -23.68 1.64
C ALA A 59 0.73 -22.60 2.43
N TRP A 60 2.06 -22.74 2.54
CA TRP A 60 2.90 -21.76 3.25
C TRP A 60 2.85 -20.38 2.59
N HIS A 61 2.86 -20.32 1.26
CA HIS A 61 2.71 -19.04 0.56
C HIS A 61 1.32 -18.44 0.80
N HIS A 62 0.27 -19.26 0.85
CA HIS A 62 -1.09 -18.78 1.09
C HIS A 62 -1.25 -18.23 2.51
N ASP A 63 -0.65 -18.87 3.51
CA ASP A 63 -0.67 -18.41 4.90
C ASP A 63 0.04 -17.05 5.05
N ILE A 64 1.24 -16.90 4.46
CA ILE A 64 1.95 -15.61 4.47
C ILE A 64 1.11 -14.54 3.79
N MET A 65 0.51 -14.85 2.64
CA MET A 65 -0.34 -13.89 1.95
C MET A 65 -1.57 -13.50 2.76
N ALA A 66 -2.21 -14.46 3.44
CA ALA A 66 -3.35 -14.18 4.30
C ALA A 66 -2.94 -13.20 5.42
N TYR A 67 -1.79 -13.45 6.04
CA TYR A 67 -1.22 -12.60 7.06
C TYR A 67 -0.90 -11.19 6.53
N LEU A 68 -0.24 -11.09 5.38
CA LEU A 68 0.04 -9.80 4.74
C LEU A 68 -1.25 -9.06 4.37
N GLY A 69 -2.25 -9.76 3.85
CA GLY A 69 -3.58 -9.20 3.60
C GLY A 69 -4.15 -8.57 4.86
N ALA A 70 -4.18 -9.32 5.96
CA ALA A 70 -4.68 -8.83 7.24
C ALA A 70 -3.90 -7.61 7.76
N MET A 71 -2.57 -7.55 7.59
CA MET A 71 -1.77 -6.38 7.98
C MET A 71 -2.17 -5.10 7.22
N ASN A 72 -2.66 -5.22 5.98
CA ASN A 72 -3.12 -4.07 5.20
C ASN A 72 -4.50 -3.54 5.65
N SER A 73 -5.26 -4.30 6.46
CA SER A 73 -6.61 -3.90 6.89
C SER A 73 -6.62 -2.64 7.76
N SER A 74 -5.63 -2.48 8.65
CA SER A 74 -5.53 -1.30 9.52
C SER A 74 -5.19 -0.03 8.73
N LEU A 75 -4.34 -0.17 7.70
CA LEU A 75 -3.97 0.93 6.79
C LEU A 75 -5.15 1.32 5.89
N ALA A 76 -5.91 0.32 5.40
CA ALA A 76 -7.16 0.56 4.69
C ALA A 76 -8.16 1.32 5.57
N LEU A 77 -8.35 0.87 6.82
CA LEU A 77 -9.23 1.54 7.78
C LEU A 77 -8.78 2.97 8.05
N LEU A 78 -7.47 3.21 8.29
CA LEU A 78 -6.93 4.55 8.48
C LEU A 78 -7.26 5.46 7.30
N ALA A 79 -6.96 5.03 6.07
CA ALA A 79 -7.22 5.82 4.86
C ALA A 79 -8.73 6.09 4.68
N ILE A 80 -9.59 5.08 4.87
CA ILE A 80 -11.06 5.22 4.79
C ILE A 80 -11.56 6.22 5.84
N LEU A 81 -11.09 6.13 7.09
CA LEU A 81 -11.47 7.04 8.15
C LEU A 81 -11.04 8.48 7.85
N ARG A 82 -9.87 8.70 7.25
CA ARG A 82 -9.45 10.04 6.83
C ARG A 82 -10.32 10.60 5.71
N ILE A 83 -10.66 9.81 4.69
CA ILE A 83 -11.63 10.24 3.65
C ILE A 83 -12.97 10.59 4.31
N TYR A 84 -13.46 9.72 5.20
CA TYR A 84 -14.73 9.91 5.87
C TYR A 84 -14.73 11.18 6.74
N ALA A 85 -13.63 11.45 7.45
CA ALA A 85 -13.45 12.67 8.25
C ALA A 85 -13.47 13.93 7.38
N LEU A 86 -12.89 13.89 6.19
CA LEU A 86 -12.94 15.00 5.22
C LEU A 86 -14.37 15.23 4.68
N ALA A 87 -15.14 14.16 4.47
CA ALA A 87 -16.52 14.26 4.00
C ALA A 87 -17.52 14.63 5.12
N ARG A 88 -17.23 14.23 6.37
CA ARG A 88 -18.07 14.46 7.56
C ARG A 88 -17.22 14.93 8.75
N PRO A 89 -16.80 16.20 8.76
CA PRO A 89 -15.99 16.75 9.85
C PRO A 89 -16.74 16.65 11.18
N SER A 90 -16.05 16.23 12.24
CA SER A 90 -16.61 16.16 13.59
C SER A 90 -15.51 16.36 14.63
N ARG A 91 -15.85 16.86 15.82
CA ARG A 91 -14.87 17.03 16.92
C ARG A 91 -14.09 15.74 17.23
N ALA A 92 -14.67 14.57 17.00
CA ALA A 92 -14.04 13.27 17.24
C ALA A 92 -13.09 12.81 16.11
N LEU A 93 -13.28 13.31 14.88
CA LEU A 93 -12.56 12.83 13.68
C LEU A 93 -11.68 13.90 13.00
N GLY A 94 -11.79 15.16 13.42
CA GLY A 94 -11.06 16.30 12.88
C GLY A 94 -11.96 17.51 12.62
N GLY A 95 -11.42 18.72 12.83
CA GLY A 95 -12.12 19.99 12.61
C GLY A 95 -12.42 20.29 11.14
N LYS A 96 -13.26 21.31 10.88
CA LYS A 96 -13.68 21.75 9.53
C LYS A 96 -12.51 22.14 8.62
N ASP A 97 -11.38 22.53 9.19
CA ASP A 97 -10.20 22.99 8.43
C ASP A 97 -9.19 21.88 8.11
N GLY A 98 -9.50 20.62 8.47
CA GLY A 98 -8.55 19.52 8.38
C GLY A 98 -7.48 19.68 9.46
N ASP A 99 -7.42 18.73 10.39
CA ASP A 99 -6.37 18.77 11.42
C ASP A 99 -5.03 18.43 10.76
N VAL A 100 -4.23 19.46 10.46
CA VAL A 100 -2.93 19.34 9.78
C VAL A 100 -2.04 18.31 10.46
N ALA A 101 -2.07 18.25 11.80
CA ALA A 101 -1.30 17.27 12.57
C ALA A 101 -1.76 15.84 12.29
N GLN A 102 -3.08 15.60 12.23
CA GLN A 102 -3.64 14.30 11.89
C GLN A 102 -3.37 13.91 10.44
N ASP A 103 -3.46 14.87 9.51
CA ASP A 103 -3.19 14.61 8.09
C ASP A 103 -1.72 14.24 7.88
N VAL A 104 -0.81 15.00 8.46
CA VAL A 104 0.63 14.72 8.44
C VAL A 104 0.92 13.35 9.04
N THR A 105 0.36 13.05 10.21
CA THR A 105 0.56 11.75 10.88
C THR A 105 0.05 10.61 10.01
N ALA A 106 -1.17 10.72 9.47
CA ALA A 106 -1.75 9.68 8.64
C ALA A 106 -0.94 9.46 7.35
N LEU A 107 -0.51 10.53 6.68
CA LEU A 107 0.31 10.45 5.47
C LEU A 107 1.70 9.85 5.75
N ILE A 108 2.32 10.18 6.88
CA ILE A 108 3.59 9.54 7.28
C ILE A 108 3.39 8.03 7.51
N VAL A 109 2.32 7.63 8.21
CA VAL A 109 2.03 6.21 8.46
C VAL A 109 1.77 5.44 7.17
N LEU A 110 0.94 5.99 6.27
CA LEU A 110 0.65 5.38 4.96
C LEU A 110 1.92 5.34 4.08
N GLY A 111 2.66 6.45 4.03
CA GLY A 111 3.92 6.55 3.29
C GLY A 111 4.99 5.57 3.80
N LEU A 112 5.10 5.38 5.12
CA LEU A 112 5.99 4.40 5.73
C LEU A 112 5.57 2.97 5.40
N ALA A 113 4.27 2.68 5.43
CA ALA A 113 3.76 1.36 5.07
C ALA A 113 4.09 1.02 3.61
N ASN A 114 3.77 1.92 2.67
CA ASN A 114 4.11 1.78 1.26
C ASN A 114 5.64 1.66 1.08
N PHE A 115 6.42 2.47 1.80
CA PHE A 115 7.89 2.45 1.70
C PHE A 115 8.46 1.10 2.11
N SER A 116 7.97 0.55 3.23
CA SER A 116 8.44 -0.73 3.74
C SER A 116 8.22 -1.86 2.73
N GLN A 117 7.05 -1.88 2.06
CA GLN A 117 6.74 -2.86 1.03
C GLN A 117 7.59 -2.67 -0.22
N ALA A 118 7.70 -1.43 -0.73
CA ALA A 118 8.54 -1.09 -1.87
C ALA A 118 10.01 -1.45 -1.63
N PHE A 119 10.55 -1.11 -0.45
CA PHE A 119 11.94 -1.38 -0.08
C PHE A 119 12.23 -2.88 -0.07
N LEU A 120 11.39 -3.69 0.57
CA LEU A 120 11.55 -5.15 0.61
C LEU A 120 11.50 -5.75 -0.80
N ASN A 121 10.60 -5.25 -1.65
CA ASN A 121 10.45 -5.69 -3.03
C ASN A 121 11.67 -5.34 -3.91
N PHE A 122 12.29 -4.18 -3.70
CA PHE A 122 13.49 -3.75 -4.42
C PHE A 122 14.79 -4.38 -3.92
N THR A 123 14.88 -4.72 -2.62
CA THR A 123 16.11 -5.19 -1.98
C THR A 123 16.16 -6.71 -1.83
N LEU A 124 15.19 -7.29 -1.12
CA LEU A 124 15.18 -8.71 -0.79
C LEU A 124 14.59 -9.56 -1.93
N SER A 125 13.43 -9.16 -2.46
CA SER A 125 12.73 -9.95 -3.49
C SER A 125 13.39 -9.86 -4.86
N ARG A 126 14.22 -8.85 -5.12
CA ARG A 126 14.85 -8.62 -6.45
C ARG A 126 15.69 -9.82 -6.92
N ARG A 127 16.33 -10.55 -6.01
CA ARG A 127 17.25 -11.67 -6.34
C ARG A 127 16.65 -13.05 -6.10
N SER A 128 15.45 -13.14 -5.53
CA SER A 128 14.82 -14.41 -5.16
C SER A 128 13.58 -14.67 -6.01
N ASP A 129 13.35 -15.94 -6.36
CA ASP A 129 12.06 -16.42 -6.90
C ASP A 129 11.25 -17.16 -5.82
N ARG A 130 11.71 -17.18 -4.57
CA ARG A 130 10.98 -17.85 -3.47
C ARG A 130 9.73 -17.06 -3.07
N TRP A 131 9.86 -15.74 -2.98
CA TRP A 131 8.76 -14.81 -2.72
C TRP A 131 8.64 -13.85 -3.91
N ILE A 132 7.54 -13.92 -4.67
CA ILE A 132 7.43 -13.21 -5.96
C ILE A 132 6.18 -12.34 -6.07
N MET A 133 5.60 -11.93 -4.94
CA MET A 133 4.70 -10.79 -4.96
C MET A 133 5.55 -9.55 -4.71
N GLY A 134 5.73 -8.69 -5.71
CA GLY A 134 6.59 -7.51 -5.59
C GLY A 134 8.06 -7.79 -5.88
N LYS A 135 8.45 -7.86 -7.17
CA LYS A 135 9.82 -8.05 -7.65
C LYS A 135 10.18 -6.98 -8.68
N GLY A 136 11.09 -6.09 -8.28
CA GLY A 136 11.63 -5.04 -9.15
C GLY A 136 10.55 -4.04 -9.57
N LEU A 137 10.34 -3.83 -10.87
CA LEU A 137 9.35 -2.89 -11.40
C LEU A 137 8.00 -3.57 -11.70
N ASP A 138 7.55 -4.48 -10.85
CA ASP A 138 6.19 -5.01 -11.03
C ASP A 138 5.12 -4.03 -10.53
N ARG A 139 3.86 -4.35 -10.85
CA ARG A 139 2.72 -3.46 -10.59
C ARG A 139 2.56 -3.11 -9.12
N ILE A 140 2.84 -4.04 -8.20
CA ILE A 140 2.71 -3.79 -6.76
C ILE A 140 3.83 -2.87 -6.33
N THR A 141 5.07 -3.22 -6.66
CA THR A 141 6.23 -2.44 -6.23
C THR A 141 6.21 -1.01 -6.77
N VAL A 142 5.75 -0.82 -8.01
CA VAL A 142 5.56 0.50 -8.59
C VAL A 142 4.47 1.28 -7.85
N LEU A 143 3.35 0.63 -7.53
CA LEU A 143 2.24 1.28 -6.83
C LEU A 143 2.65 1.71 -5.41
N ASP A 144 3.32 0.82 -4.66
CA ASP A 144 3.88 1.13 -3.35
C ASP A 144 4.85 2.30 -3.44
N ALA A 145 5.80 2.26 -4.39
CA ALA A 145 6.78 3.34 -4.56
C ALA A 145 6.13 4.69 -4.91
N VAL A 146 5.08 4.69 -5.75
CA VAL A 146 4.34 5.90 -6.09
C VAL A 146 3.64 6.46 -4.86
N PHE A 147 2.89 5.65 -4.11
CA PHE A 147 2.21 6.14 -2.90
C PHE A 147 3.21 6.55 -1.81
N THR A 148 4.34 5.87 -1.66
CA THR A 148 5.43 6.33 -0.80
C THR A 148 5.83 7.75 -1.13
N VAL A 149 6.20 8.02 -2.38
CA VAL A 149 6.69 9.35 -2.78
C VAL A 149 5.62 10.40 -2.57
N LEU A 150 4.38 10.12 -2.98
CA LEU A 150 3.30 11.08 -2.88
C LEU A 150 2.88 11.38 -1.43
N ASP A 151 2.78 10.35 -0.59
CA ASP A 151 2.40 10.50 0.82
C ASP A 151 3.46 11.28 1.60
N TRP A 152 4.74 10.96 1.40
CA TRP A 152 5.85 11.70 2.01
C TRP A 152 5.95 13.14 1.49
N ALA A 153 5.77 13.36 0.19
CA ALA A 153 5.80 14.70 -0.39
C ALA A 153 4.66 15.57 0.16
N ALA A 154 3.45 15.02 0.31
CA ALA A 154 2.32 15.72 0.88
C ALA A 154 2.51 15.99 2.39
N ALA A 155 3.05 15.03 3.14
CA ALA A 155 3.37 15.21 4.56
C ALA A 155 4.43 16.30 4.79
N ILE A 156 5.57 16.21 4.09
CA ILE A 156 6.65 17.21 4.17
C ILE A 156 6.18 18.57 3.68
N GLY A 157 5.42 18.61 2.57
CA GLY A 157 4.86 19.85 2.03
C GLY A 157 4.00 20.61 3.04
N ARG A 158 3.28 19.89 3.92
CA ARG A 158 2.49 20.49 5.01
C ARG A 158 3.31 20.93 6.21
N LEU A 159 4.47 20.30 6.46
CA LEU A 159 5.36 20.69 7.56
C LEU A 159 6.13 21.97 7.28
N VAL A 160 6.34 22.31 6.00
CA VAL A 160 7.14 23.45 5.56
C VAL A 160 6.33 24.60 4.95
N ALA A 161 5.00 24.44 4.85
CA ALA A 161 4.07 25.46 4.35
C ALA A 161 3.56 26.33 5.50
#